data_AF-A0A932CZ41-F1
#
_entry.id   AF-A0A932CZ41-F1
#
_cell.length_a   1.000
_cell.length_b   1.000
_cell.length_c   1.000
_cell.angle_alpha   90.00
_cell.angle_beta   90.00
_cell.angle_gamma   90.00
#
_symmetry.space_group_name_H-M   'P 1'
#
loop_
_entity.id
_entity.type
_entity.pdbx_description
1 polymer ?
#
loop_
_entity_poly.entity_id
_entity_poly.type
_entity_poly.pdbx_seq_one_letter_code
_entity_poly.pdbx_strand_id
1 'polypeptide(L)'
;MPARRSSQWKLPLAFIFCASPAGLGCVEPLQNPDLTPDPGAGDPGDLPDEPAWSDEVCGDGNDNDQDGRAEEDCPCTPQQSLGCYLGPQGTRGVGACVEGTQVCRGDEATEFGSFGECVGAVGPSPEVCDGVDNDCNGAVDDNDMCNSNPPEAICPGDLVAQALVAMPLAGGCTDDSGACTSFEWAVVSAPGGSVALPLPPNAAETTFTPDLAGEYTIRLTVRDAQGNFDSCDVLITVPTSEGLRVEIYWNDPDRSCADDDWEGGFPECDDSDVDLHMINTAAATWFSDADCYFSNCKRDFHSVSWNAAGEADDPFLDIDDVEGHGPENINVDQPAAGETYTIGVHYWSPDSWEGGAEILVKIYCGGDLPVDEFGPVALPEQDDFWRVADVTFDAGGCHVDAIDRNGQELTDQTAVRAGR
;
A
#
# COMPACT_ATOMS: atom_id res chain seq x y z
N MET A 1 -48.59 -26.39 -7.58
CA MET A 1 -49.65 -26.29 -6.55
C MET A 1 -49.82 -27.66 -5.89
N PRO A 2 -50.09 -27.79 -4.57
CA PRO A 2 -49.77 -26.88 -3.48
C PRO A 2 -49.21 -27.57 -2.21
N ALA A 3 -48.57 -26.73 -1.39
CA ALA A 3 -48.51 -26.67 0.08
C ALA A 3 -48.97 -27.86 0.95
N ARG A 4 -48.16 -28.16 1.99
CA ARG A 4 -48.68 -28.29 3.37
C ARG A 4 -47.77 -27.57 4.37
N ARG A 5 -48.44 -26.85 5.26
CA ARG A 5 -47.96 -25.98 6.34
C ARG A 5 -47.66 -26.75 7.64
N SER A 6 -47.07 -26.00 8.57
CA SER A 6 -47.07 -26.10 10.05
C SER A 6 -45.81 -26.76 10.63
N SER A 7 -45.18 -26.26 11.69
CA SER A 7 -45.55 -25.24 12.67
C SER A 7 -44.30 -24.62 13.30
N GLN A 8 -44.43 -23.37 13.75
CA GLN A 8 -43.46 -22.60 14.53
C GLN A 8 -43.17 -23.26 15.88
N TRP A 9 -41.94 -23.16 16.41
CA TRP A 9 -41.63 -22.70 17.78
C TRP A 9 -40.16 -22.20 17.81
N LYS A 10 -39.97 -20.93 18.19
CA LYS A 10 -38.70 -20.27 18.51
C LYS A 10 -38.26 -20.67 19.92
N LEU A 11 -36.97 -20.95 20.11
CA LEU A 11 -36.21 -20.72 21.37
C LEU A 11 -34.71 -20.62 21.01
N PRO A 12 -33.97 -19.58 21.44
CA PRO A 12 -32.54 -19.47 21.16
C PRO A 12 -31.69 -20.16 22.24
N LEU A 13 -30.70 -20.95 21.82
CA LEU A 13 -29.55 -21.33 22.64
C LEU A 13 -28.49 -20.24 22.48
N ALA A 14 -28.20 -19.51 23.56
CA ALA A 14 -26.93 -18.80 23.72
C ALA A 14 -26.06 -19.64 24.67
N PHE A 15 -25.06 -20.32 24.11
CA PHE A 15 -23.93 -20.85 24.88
C PHE A 15 -22.73 -19.95 24.57
N ILE A 16 -22.37 -19.10 25.53
CA ILE A 16 -21.05 -18.47 25.58
C ILE A 16 -20.20 -19.33 26.51
N PHE A 17 -19.21 -20.03 25.95
CA PHE A 17 -18.09 -20.55 26.72
C PHE A 17 -17.04 -19.45 26.82
N CYS A 18 -16.80 -18.97 28.04
CA CYS A 18 -15.63 -18.18 28.39
C CYS A 18 -14.65 -19.13 29.08
N ALA A 19 -13.44 -19.28 28.55
CA ALA A 19 -12.35 -19.97 29.23
C ALA A 19 -11.07 -19.13 29.10
N SER A 20 -10.67 -18.50 30.19
CA SER A 20 -9.25 -18.31 30.52
C SER A 20 -9.08 -18.21 32.05
N PRO A 21 -7.95 -18.67 32.62
CA PRO A 21 -7.86 -19.01 34.03
C PRO A 21 -7.28 -17.89 34.89
N ALA A 22 -7.62 -17.97 36.19
CA ALA A 22 -7.01 -17.30 37.35
C ALA A 22 -7.48 -15.87 37.71
N GLY A 23 -8.62 -15.83 38.42
CA GLY A 23 -8.68 -15.26 39.77
C GLY A 23 -9.00 -13.77 39.94
N LEU A 24 -10.29 -13.44 40.14
CA LEU A 24 -10.86 -12.71 41.29
C LEU A 24 -12.37 -12.52 41.06
N GLY A 25 -13.16 -12.63 42.12
CA GLY A 25 -14.57 -13.06 42.08
C GLY A 25 -15.59 -12.05 41.57
N CYS A 26 -16.58 -12.56 40.84
CA CYS A 26 -17.81 -11.85 40.49
C CYS A 26 -18.69 -11.68 41.74
N VAL A 27 -19.12 -10.45 42.02
CA VAL A 27 -20.10 -10.10 43.06
C VAL A 27 -21.49 -9.99 42.44
N GLU A 28 -22.43 -10.79 42.94
CA GLU A 28 -23.86 -10.71 42.64
C GLU A 28 -24.53 -9.51 43.35
N PRO A 29 -25.62 -8.93 42.82
CA PRO A 29 -26.32 -7.84 43.48
C PRO A 29 -27.16 -8.36 44.65
N LEU A 30 -26.90 -7.78 45.84
CA LEU A 30 -27.63 -8.04 47.07
C LEU A 30 -29.12 -7.67 46.93
N GLN A 31 -30.00 -8.67 46.95
CA GLN A 31 -31.39 -8.50 47.37
C GLN A 31 -31.38 -8.35 48.90
N ASN A 32 -31.76 -7.19 49.42
CA ASN A 32 -32.00 -7.03 50.86
C ASN A 32 -33.50 -7.18 51.15
N PRO A 33 -33.92 -8.21 51.91
CA PRO A 33 -35.24 -8.26 52.52
C PRO A 33 -35.21 -7.52 53.87
N ASP A 34 -36.38 -7.07 54.32
CA ASP A 34 -36.67 -6.55 55.66
C ASP A 34 -36.60 -5.03 55.85
N LEU A 35 -37.78 -4.40 55.71
CA LEU A 35 -38.13 -3.18 56.46
C LEU A 35 -39.55 -3.38 57.04
N THR A 36 -39.61 -3.63 58.34
CA THR A 36 -40.83 -3.43 59.14
C THR A 36 -41.04 -1.92 59.39
N PRO A 37 -42.29 -1.44 59.55
CA PRO A 37 -42.55 -0.01 59.67
C PRO A 37 -42.34 0.49 61.11
N ASP A 38 -41.51 1.53 61.26
CA ASP A 38 -41.43 2.39 62.45
C ASP A 38 -42.58 3.43 62.40
N PRO A 39 -43.47 3.52 63.40
CA PRO A 39 -44.58 4.47 63.39
C PRO A 39 -44.12 5.80 64.01
N GLY A 40 -43.56 6.69 63.20
CA GLY A 40 -43.17 8.01 63.72
C GLY A 40 -42.39 8.92 62.80
N ALA A 41 -42.91 9.27 61.63
CA ALA A 41 -42.45 10.45 60.90
C ALA A 41 -43.62 11.07 60.13
N GLY A 42 -43.73 12.41 60.19
CA GLY A 42 -44.81 13.19 59.62
C GLY A 42 -44.83 13.21 58.09
N ASP A 43 -45.99 13.63 57.60
CA ASP A 43 -46.40 14.04 56.24
C ASP A 43 -45.33 14.08 55.13
N PRO A 44 -45.49 13.32 54.01
CA PRO A 44 -44.62 13.41 52.86
C PRO A 44 -45.10 14.53 51.91
N GLY A 45 -44.68 15.75 52.20
CA GLY A 45 -44.65 16.87 51.24
C GLY A 45 -43.21 17.32 51.05
N ASP A 46 -42.85 17.65 49.81
CA ASP A 46 -41.57 18.19 49.34
C ASP A 46 -40.47 17.16 49.04
N LEU A 47 -40.59 16.56 47.85
CA LEU A 47 -39.42 16.18 47.05
C LEU A 47 -38.70 17.49 46.62
N PRO A 48 -37.35 17.49 46.50
CA PRO A 48 -36.61 18.70 46.16
C PRO A 48 -37.04 19.23 44.79
N ASP A 49 -37.26 20.54 44.72
CA ASP A 49 -37.72 21.29 43.56
C ASP A 49 -36.98 20.89 42.26
N GLU A 50 -37.73 20.36 41.30
CA GLU A 50 -37.39 20.36 39.87
C GLU A 50 -37.01 21.80 39.45
N PRO A 51 -36.08 22.01 38.49
CA PRO A 51 -35.72 23.36 38.08
C PRO A 51 -36.97 24.07 37.57
N ALA A 52 -37.23 25.28 38.06
CA ALA A 52 -38.34 26.10 37.60
C ALA A 52 -38.20 26.34 36.10
N TRP A 53 -39.05 25.68 35.32
CA TRP A 53 -39.29 25.98 33.91
C TRP A 53 -39.71 27.46 33.86
N SER A 54 -38.94 28.29 33.15
CA SER A 54 -39.30 29.68 32.95
C SER A 54 -40.50 29.74 32.01
N ASP A 55 -41.57 30.42 32.39
CA ASP A 55 -42.71 30.67 31.50
C ASP A 55 -42.24 31.22 30.14
N GLU A 56 -42.95 30.87 29.07
CA GLU A 56 -42.67 31.36 27.73
C GLU A 56 -42.68 32.90 27.65
N VAL A 57 -41.66 33.46 26.99
CA VAL A 57 -41.53 34.90 26.76
C VAL A 57 -42.20 35.25 25.45
N CYS A 58 -43.49 35.59 25.54
CA CYS A 58 -44.31 35.72 24.35
C CYS A 58 -43.81 36.75 23.32
N GLY A 59 -43.75 36.31 22.06
CA GLY A 59 -43.44 37.07 20.86
C GLY A 59 -41.96 37.06 20.46
N ASP A 60 -41.10 36.30 21.15
CA ASP A 60 -39.69 36.16 20.80
C ASP A 60 -39.42 34.97 19.86
N GLY A 61 -40.37 34.02 19.79
CA GLY A 61 -40.34 32.84 18.95
C GLY A 61 -39.31 31.79 19.37
N ASN A 62 -38.84 31.82 20.61
CA ASN A 62 -37.91 30.84 21.14
C ASN A 62 -38.65 29.88 22.09
N ASP A 63 -38.15 28.66 22.18
CA ASP A 63 -38.52 27.69 23.21
C ASP A 63 -37.82 28.10 24.53
N ASN A 64 -38.43 29.00 25.32
CA ASN A 64 -37.78 29.56 26.51
C ASN A 64 -37.79 28.59 27.68
N ASP A 65 -38.77 27.68 27.74
CA ASP A 65 -38.87 26.68 28.78
C ASP A 65 -38.14 25.37 28.41
N GLN A 66 -37.78 25.16 27.15
CA GLN A 66 -37.07 24.01 26.58
C GLN A 66 -37.92 22.72 26.58
N ASP A 67 -39.24 22.83 26.45
CA ASP A 67 -40.15 21.68 26.38
C ASP A 67 -40.24 21.06 24.96
N GLY A 68 -39.58 21.68 23.98
CA GLY A 68 -39.58 21.29 22.57
C GLY A 68 -40.67 21.96 21.74
N ARG A 69 -41.34 22.98 22.28
CA ARG A 69 -42.31 23.83 21.59
C ARG A 69 -41.97 25.29 21.86
N ALA A 70 -42.43 26.16 20.98
CA ALA A 70 -42.19 27.59 21.14
C ALA A 70 -43.54 28.29 21.19
N GLU A 71 -43.74 29.11 22.22
CA GLU A 71 -44.87 30.00 22.40
C GLU A 71 -46.23 29.28 22.55
N GLU A 72 -46.25 28.00 22.93
CA GLU A 72 -47.48 27.22 23.09
C GLU A 72 -48.35 27.71 24.25
N ASP A 73 -47.73 28.28 25.29
CA ASP A 73 -48.42 28.93 26.42
C ASP A 73 -48.69 30.43 26.20
N CYS A 74 -48.44 30.94 24.99
CA CYS A 74 -48.66 32.34 24.62
C CYS A 74 -49.98 32.55 23.85
N PRO A 75 -50.82 33.52 24.26
CA PRO A 75 -52.08 33.80 23.58
C PRO A 75 -51.84 34.41 22.20
N CYS A 76 -52.48 33.86 21.17
CA CYS A 76 -52.35 34.35 19.80
C CYS A 76 -53.71 34.46 19.07
N THR A 77 -53.71 35.24 17.98
CA THR A 77 -54.90 35.36 17.11
C THR A 77 -54.91 34.22 16.09
N PRO A 78 -56.04 33.52 15.86
CA PRO A 78 -56.09 32.46 14.85
C PRO A 78 -55.55 32.93 13.49
N GLN A 79 -54.74 32.09 12.83
CA GLN A 79 -54.00 32.37 11.59
C GLN A 79 -52.83 33.35 11.72
N GLN A 80 -52.52 33.86 12.91
CA GLN A 80 -51.26 34.59 13.15
C GLN A 80 -50.08 33.65 12.90
N SER A 81 -49.09 34.16 12.17
CA SER A 81 -47.84 33.45 11.89
C SER A 81 -46.71 34.11 12.67
N LEU A 82 -45.88 33.30 13.30
CA LEU A 82 -44.69 33.75 14.04
C LEU A 82 -43.49 32.89 13.62
N GLY A 83 -42.31 33.49 13.53
CA GLY A 83 -41.07 32.74 13.35
C GLY A 83 -40.73 32.03 14.65
N CYS A 84 -40.27 30.79 14.58
CA CYS A 84 -40.04 29.96 15.76
C CYS A 84 -38.70 29.25 15.68
N TYR A 85 -38.12 28.92 16.83
CA TYR A 85 -36.84 28.24 16.89
C TYR A 85 -36.72 27.42 18.18
N LEU A 86 -36.42 26.13 18.03
CA LEU A 86 -36.37 25.16 19.13
C LEU A 86 -34.94 24.87 19.61
N GLY A 87 -33.93 25.48 18.97
CA GLY A 87 -32.54 25.31 19.39
C GLY A 87 -32.19 26.20 20.59
N PRO A 88 -31.09 25.92 21.30
CA PRO A 88 -30.64 26.73 22.44
C PRO A 88 -30.53 28.22 22.10
N GLN A 89 -30.84 29.08 23.07
CA GLN A 89 -30.76 30.53 22.89
C GLN A 89 -29.35 30.96 22.43
N GLY A 90 -29.30 31.76 21.37
CA GLY A 90 -28.05 32.23 20.77
C GLY A 90 -27.60 31.48 19.51
N THR A 91 -28.20 30.33 19.21
CA THR A 91 -27.89 29.55 17.98
C THR A 91 -28.79 29.90 16.78
N ARG A 92 -29.88 30.66 17.02
CA ARG A 92 -30.86 31.04 15.99
C ARG A 92 -30.22 31.89 14.89
N GLY A 93 -30.30 31.41 13.64
CA GLY A 93 -29.79 32.13 12.47
C GLY A 93 -28.26 32.13 12.36
N VAL A 94 -27.58 31.28 13.12
CA VAL A 94 -26.13 31.07 13.08
C VAL A 94 -25.84 29.82 12.27
N GLY A 95 -24.92 29.90 11.31
CA GLY A 95 -24.51 28.73 10.52
C GLY A 95 -25.66 28.04 9.77
N ALA A 96 -25.77 26.73 9.94
CA ALA A 96 -26.83 25.89 9.40
C ALA A 96 -28.19 26.08 10.11
N CYS A 97 -28.20 26.69 11.29
CA CYS A 97 -29.40 26.82 12.10
C CYS A 97 -30.34 27.90 11.56
N VAL A 98 -31.51 27.45 11.10
CA VAL A 98 -32.54 28.34 10.55
C VAL A 98 -33.80 28.30 11.40
N GLU A 99 -34.47 29.44 11.49
CA GLU A 99 -35.78 29.53 12.12
C GLU A 99 -36.86 28.88 11.25
N GLY A 100 -37.83 28.27 11.92
CA GLY A 100 -39.05 27.76 11.31
C GLY A 100 -40.17 28.78 11.39
N THR A 101 -41.38 28.33 11.04
CA THR A 101 -42.60 29.11 11.19
C THR A 101 -43.67 28.29 11.88
N GLN A 102 -44.33 28.91 12.85
CA GLN A 102 -45.51 28.37 13.51
C GLN A 102 -46.73 29.22 13.22
N VAL A 103 -47.88 28.55 13.18
CA VAL A 103 -49.17 29.18 12.89
C VAL A 103 -50.10 28.95 14.06
N CYS A 104 -50.65 30.05 14.57
CA CYS A 104 -51.65 30.02 15.62
C CYS A 104 -52.92 29.32 15.13
N ARG A 105 -53.33 28.28 15.85
CA ARG A 105 -54.57 27.56 15.63
C ARG A 105 -55.55 27.90 16.74
N GLY A 106 -56.79 28.20 16.35
CA GLY A 106 -57.89 28.38 17.27
C GLY A 106 -59.20 28.11 16.52
N ASP A 107 -60.22 27.68 17.25
CA ASP A 107 -61.58 27.61 16.76
C ASP A 107 -62.40 28.76 17.37
N GLU A 108 -63.60 29.02 16.84
CA GLU A 108 -64.48 30.07 17.40
C GLU A 108 -65.02 29.72 18.80
N ALA A 109 -64.61 28.59 19.41
CA ALA A 109 -65.04 28.15 20.74
C ALA A 109 -64.04 28.52 21.85
N THR A 110 -62.80 28.90 21.53
CA THR A 110 -61.80 29.41 22.49
C THR A 110 -61.53 30.90 22.29
N GLU A 111 -61.46 31.67 23.39
CA GLU A 111 -61.24 33.14 23.35
C GLU A 111 -59.85 33.53 22.79
N PHE A 112 -58.88 32.61 22.82
CA PHE A 112 -57.53 32.73 22.25
C PHE A 112 -57.15 31.45 21.50
N GLY A 113 -56.30 31.56 20.48
CA GLY A 113 -55.65 30.41 19.85
C GLY A 113 -54.31 30.09 20.53
N SER A 114 -53.73 28.93 20.20
CA SER A 114 -52.38 28.50 20.61
C SER A 114 -51.48 28.31 19.39
N PHE A 115 -50.19 28.58 19.53
CA PHE A 115 -49.25 28.28 18.45
C PHE A 115 -49.12 26.76 18.24
N GLY A 116 -49.02 26.38 16.96
CA GLY A 116 -48.79 24.99 16.56
C GLY A 116 -47.31 24.66 16.46
N GLU A 117 -46.99 23.50 15.88
CA GLU A 117 -45.61 23.05 15.69
C GLU A 117 -44.75 24.08 14.93
N CYS A 118 -43.48 24.16 15.33
CA CYS A 118 -42.49 24.94 14.63
C CYS A 118 -42.00 24.21 13.37
N VAL A 119 -42.52 24.60 12.21
CA VAL A 119 -42.24 23.91 10.94
C VAL A 119 -41.04 24.53 10.24
N GLY A 120 -40.06 23.70 9.88
CA GLY A 120 -38.91 24.11 9.06
C GLY A 120 -37.72 24.66 9.84
N ALA A 121 -37.77 24.66 11.18
CA ALA A 121 -36.60 24.97 12.00
C ALA A 121 -35.55 23.88 11.87
N VAL A 122 -34.28 24.29 11.78
CA VAL A 122 -33.11 23.41 11.86
C VAL A 122 -32.31 23.87 13.08
N GLY A 123 -32.17 22.99 14.07
CA GLY A 123 -31.36 23.25 15.25
C GLY A 123 -29.93 22.73 15.09
N PRO A 124 -29.06 22.94 16.10
CA PRO A 124 -27.68 22.48 16.09
C PRO A 124 -27.54 20.98 15.85
N SER A 125 -26.50 20.61 15.12
CA SER A 125 -26.06 19.23 14.91
C SER A 125 -24.53 19.15 15.06
N PRO A 126 -23.94 17.96 15.28
CA PRO A 126 -22.48 17.86 15.33
C PRO A 126 -21.83 18.41 14.06
N GLU A 127 -20.73 19.13 14.23
CA GLU A 127 -19.92 19.63 13.12
C GLU A 127 -19.55 18.55 12.11
N VAL A 128 -19.65 18.92 10.84
CA VAL A 128 -19.26 18.13 9.67
C VAL A 128 -18.44 19.06 8.81
N CYS A 129 -17.24 18.63 8.39
CA CYS A 129 -16.25 19.50 7.76
C CYS A 129 -16.62 19.88 6.31
N ASP A 130 -17.71 20.62 6.15
CA ASP A 130 -18.34 20.98 4.89
C ASP A 130 -18.35 22.50 4.62
N GLY A 131 -17.67 23.28 5.49
CA GLY A 131 -17.61 24.73 5.39
C GLY A 131 -18.83 25.44 5.97
N VAL A 132 -19.67 24.73 6.74
CA VAL A 132 -20.85 25.25 7.41
C VAL A 132 -20.75 25.00 8.91
N ASP A 133 -21.06 26.02 9.70
CA ASP A 133 -21.22 25.94 11.16
C ASP A 133 -22.51 25.16 11.48
N ASN A 134 -22.38 23.86 11.71
CA ASN A 134 -23.48 22.91 11.86
C ASN A 134 -23.96 22.81 13.31
N ASP A 135 -23.12 23.11 14.29
CA ASP A 135 -23.46 23.18 15.71
C ASP A 135 -23.89 24.59 16.17
N CYS A 136 -23.78 25.55 15.26
CA CYS A 136 -24.29 26.91 15.36
C CYS A 136 -23.68 27.69 16.53
N ASN A 137 -22.42 27.39 16.86
CA ASN A 137 -21.66 28.05 17.92
C ASN A 137 -21.01 29.38 17.46
N GLY A 138 -21.09 29.69 16.17
CA GLY A 138 -20.56 30.90 15.54
C GLY A 138 -19.19 30.71 14.88
N ALA A 139 -18.64 29.51 14.89
CA ALA A 139 -17.41 29.13 14.22
C ALA A 139 -17.68 28.00 13.23
N VAL A 140 -17.13 28.14 12.03
CA VAL A 140 -17.26 27.13 10.97
C VAL A 140 -16.21 26.05 11.19
N ASP A 141 -16.64 24.79 11.18
CA ASP A 141 -15.76 23.60 11.22
C ASP A 141 -14.76 23.62 12.40
N ASP A 142 -15.19 24.01 13.61
CA ASP A 142 -14.30 24.31 14.73
C ASP A 142 -14.10 23.16 15.73
N ASN A 143 -14.67 21.99 15.47
CA ASN A 143 -14.42 20.81 16.28
C ASN A 143 -13.01 20.21 16.02
N ASP A 144 -12.54 19.38 16.95
CA ASP A 144 -11.23 18.72 16.89
C ASP A 144 -11.07 17.79 15.65
N MET A 145 -12.20 17.38 15.04
CA MET A 145 -12.19 16.51 13.86
C MET A 145 -12.07 17.24 12.52
N CYS A 146 -12.29 18.56 12.48
CA CYS A 146 -12.17 19.36 11.25
C CYS A 146 -10.88 20.18 11.18
N ASN A 147 -10.20 20.35 12.32
CA ASN A 147 -8.89 20.98 12.41
C ASN A 147 -7.77 19.97 12.68
N SER A 148 -8.00 18.69 12.38
CA SER A 148 -6.98 17.66 12.54
C SER A 148 -5.85 17.85 11.54
N ASN A 149 -4.62 17.61 12.00
CA ASN A 149 -3.51 17.53 11.07
C ASN A 149 -3.64 16.22 10.26
N PRO A 150 -3.08 16.16 9.04
CA PRO A 150 -2.92 14.88 8.38
C PRO A 150 -2.22 13.88 9.32
N PRO A 151 -2.55 12.57 9.23
CA PRO A 151 -1.79 11.56 9.94
C PRO A 151 -0.31 11.66 9.55
N GLU A 152 0.61 11.25 10.41
CA GLU A 152 2.04 11.12 10.10
C GLU A 152 2.33 9.64 9.83
N ALA A 153 2.84 9.34 8.63
CA ALA A 153 3.17 7.97 8.23
C ALA A 153 4.47 7.51 8.91
N ILE A 154 4.45 6.31 9.50
CA ILE A 154 5.61 5.71 10.16
C ILE A 154 6.05 4.49 9.34
N CYS A 155 7.21 4.62 8.70
CA CYS A 155 7.85 3.55 7.97
C CYS A 155 8.93 2.88 8.83
N PRO A 156 9.31 1.62 8.52
CA PRO A 156 10.61 1.15 8.94
C PRO A 156 11.70 2.05 8.32
N GLY A 157 12.86 2.16 8.99
CA GLY A 157 14.02 2.77 8.35
C GLY A 157 14.52 1.91 7.19
N ASP A 158 15.57 2.37 6.50
CA ASP A 158 16.18 1.63 5.39
C ASP A 158 16.60 0.22 5.79
N LEU A 159 16.41 -0.74 4.89
CA LEU A 159 16.62 -2.17 5.14
C LEU A 159 17.58 -2.78 4.11
N VAL A 160 18.22 -3.87 4.52
CA VAL A 160 19.00 -4.74 3.64
C VAL A 160 18.31 -6.09 3.57
N ALA A 161 18.07 -6.59 2.37
CA ALA A 161 17.35 -7.84 2.14
C ALA A 161 18.20 -8.84 1.35
N GLN A 162 17.63 -10.00 1.02
CA GLN A 162 18.22 -10.97 0.09
C GLN A 162 17.20 -11.26 -1.01
N ALA A 163 17.66 -11.40 -2.24
CA ALA A 163 16.78 -11.74 -3.36
C ALA A 163 16.04 -13.06 -3.08
N LEU A 164 14.76 -13.10 -3.45
CA LEU A 164 13.80 -14.20 -3.25
C LEU A 164 13.54 -14.58 -1.78
N VAL A 165 14.01 -13.78 -0.82
CA VAL A 165 13.73 -13.99 0.61
C VAL A 165 12.68 -13.00 1.08
N ALA A 166 11.55 -13.55 1.51
CA ALA A 166 10.45 -12.77 2.08
C ALA A 166 10.90 -12.06 3.37
N MET A 167 10.65 -10.75 3.44
CA MET A 167 10.92 -9.91 4.60
C MET A 167 9.65 -9.18 5.08
N PRO A 168 9.42 -9.09 6.40
CA PRO A 168 8.30 -8.32 6.93
C PRO A 168 8.60 -6.82 6.86
N LEU A 169 7.61 -6.03 6.46
CA LEU A 169 7.60 -4.57 6.58
C LEU A 169 6.49 -4.18 7.56
N ALA A 170 6.85 -3.38 8.56
CA ALA A 170 5.94 -2.90 9.60
C ALA A 170 5.74 -1.39 9.45
N GLY A 171 4.54 -1.02 9.01
CA GLY A 171 4.08 0.35 8.90
C GLY A 171 3.25 0.75 10.10
N GLY A 172 3.15 2.06 10.31
CA GLY A 172 2.35 2.66 11.37
C GLY A 172 1.94 4.07 11.01
N CYS A 173 1.24 4.71 11.95
CA CYS A 173 1.00 6.14 11.87
C CYS A 173 0.77 6.74 13.25
N THR A 174 0.88 8.05 13.34
CA THR A 174 0.37 8.87 14.44
C THR A 174 -0.61 9.89 13.90
N ASP A 175 -1.68 10.17 14.63
CA ASP A 175 -2.73 11.10 14.23
C ASP A 175 -3.29 11.77 15.49
N ASP A 176 -3.50 13.08 15.43
CA ASP A 176 -4.04 13.86 16.55
C ASP A 176 -5.55 13.65 16.73
N SER A 177 -6.23 13.23 15.68
CA SER A 177 -7.67 13.00 15.64
C SER A 177 -8.11 11.57 15.92
N GLY A 178 -7.18 10.61 15.96
CA GLY A 178 -7.49 9.22 16.19
C GLY A 178 -6.44 8.24 15.70
N ALA A 179 -6.91 7.06 15.24
CA ALA A 179 -6.07 6.05 14.63
C ALA A 179 -6.32 6.01 13.13
N CYS A 180 -5.28 5.76 12.34
CA CYS A 180 -5.44 5.59 10.89
C CYS A 180 -6.40 4.46 10.55
N THR A 181 -7.21 4.71 9.53
CA THR A 181 -8.25 3.80 9.05
C THR A 181 -7.79 2.94 7.89
N SER A 182 -6.75 3.37 7.15
CA SER A 182 -6.21 2.60 6.02
C SER A 182 -4.70 2.71 5.88
N PHE A 183 -4.10 1.65 5.34
CA PHE A 183 -2.69 1.52 4.97
C PHE A 183 -2.64 1.07 3.51
N GLU A 184 -1.69 1.57 2.74
CA GLU A 184 -1.48 1.19 1.34
C GLU A 184 0.02 1.18 1.01
N TRP A 185 0.53 0.02 0.65
CA TRP A 185 1.91 -0.21 0.24
C TRP A 185 2.03 -0.32 -1.27
N ALA A 186 3.01 0.37 -1.85
CA ALA A 186 3.29 0.34 -3.28
C ALA A 186 4.80 0.39 -3.57
N VAL A 187 5.21 -0.17 -4.70
CA VAL A 187 6.57 -0.02 -5.22
C VAL A 187 6.64 1.28 -6.02
N VAL A 188 7.54 2.19 -5.61
CA VAL A 188 7.80 3.46 -6.31
C VAL A 188 8.87 3.29 -7.38
N SER A 189 9.94 2.54 -7.06
CA SER A 189 11.00 2.17 -7.99
C SER A 189 11.53 0.78 -7.64
N ALA A 190 11.99 0.07 -8.67
CA ALA A 190 12.61 -1.25 -8.55
C ALA A 190 13.67 -1.41 -9.67
N PRO A 191 14.55 -2.42 -9.58
CA PRO A 191 15.41 -2.81 -10.69
C PRO A 191 14.59 -3.13 -11.95
N GLY A 192 15.15 -2.85 -13.14
CA GLY A 192 14.50 -3.20 -14.41
C GLY A 192 14.21 -4.69 -14.49
N GLY A 193 13.02 -5.06 -14.99
CA GLY A 193 12.54 -6.45 -15.04
C GLY A 193 11.90 -6.96 -13.74
N SER A 194 11.98 -6.23 -12.62
CA SER A 194 11.33 -6.63 -11.37
C SER A 194 9.81 -6.52 -11.45
N VAL A 195 9.12 -7.51 -10.89
CA VAL A 195 7.64 -7.58 -10.75
C VAL A 195 7.20 -7.76 -9.29
N ALA A 196 8.12 -7.63 -8.33
CA ALA A 196 7.85 -7.80 -6.90
C ALA A 196 6.84 -6.77 -6.37
N LEU A 197 5.92 -7.22 -5.50
CA LEU A 197 4.90 -6.36 -4.86
C LEU A 197 4.73 -6.71 -3.37
N PRO A 198 4.48 -5.72 -2.48
CA PRO A 198 4.11 -5.99 -1.10
C PRO A 198 2.77 -6.71 -0.96
N LEU A 199 2.71 -7.76 -0.13
CA LEU A 199 1.53 -8.58 0.07
C LEU A 199 1.27 -8.89 1.56
N PRO A 200 0.06 -8.58 2.10
CA PRO A 200 -1.01 -7.81 1.47
C PRO A 200 -0.64 -6.32 1.35
N PRO A 201 -1.11 -5.58 0.32
CA PRO A 201 -0.76 -4.17 0.16
C PRO A 201 -1.51 -3.25 1.12
N ASN A 202 -2.60 -3.72 1.74
CA ASN A 202 -3.56 -2.88 2.46
C ASN A 202 -3.62 -3.14 3.97
N ALA A 203 -2.48 -3.43 4.60
CA ALA A 203 -2.36 -3.68 6.03
C ALA A 203 -1.15 -2.94 6.62
N ALA A 204 -1.21 -2.67 7.92
CA ALA A 204 -0.09 -2.07 8.65
C ALA A 204 1.17 -2.94 8.56
N GLU A 205 1.02 -4.26 8.67
CA GLU A 205 2.10 -5.22 8.41
C GLU A 205 1.91 -5.87 7.04
N THR A 206 2.97 -5.88 6.23
CA THR A 206 3.02 -6.55 4.92
C THR A 206 4.29 -7.39 4.80
N THR A 207 4.36 -8.22 3.76
CA THR A 207 5.57 -8.94 3.38
C THR A 207 6.02 -8.47 2.01
N PHE A 208 7.30 -8.20 1.87
CA PHE A 208 7.94 -7.90 0.58
C PHE A 208 8.96 -8.99 0.28
N THR A 209 8.97 -9.49 -0.95
CA THR A 209 9.98 -10.44 -1.43
C THR A 209 10.61 -9.82 -2.66
N PRO A 210 11.80 -9.20 -2.55
CA PRO A 210 12.49 -8.70 -3.73
C PRO A 210 12.83 -9.88 -4.63
N ASP A 211 12.61 -9.74 -5.92
CA ASP A 211 12.88 -10.78 -6.92
C ASP A 211 14.29 -10.65 -7.53
N LEU A 212 14.85 -9.45 -7.55
CA LEU A 212 16.14 -9.12 -8.14
C LEU A 212 17.07 -8.43 -7.13
N ALA A 213 18.37 -8.47 -7.41
CA ALA A 213 19.34 -7.62 -6.72
C ALA A 213 19.22 -6.16 -7.18
N GLY A 214 19.54 -5.22 -6.29
CA GLY A 214 19.43 -3.79 -6.54
C GLY A 214 18.60 -3.05 -5.49
N GLU A 215 18.22 -1.82 -5.80
CA GLU A 215 17.49 -0.95 -4.88
C GLU A 215 15.99 -0.91 -5.20
N TYR A 216 15.19 -1.03 -4.16
CA TYR A 216 13.74 -0.86 -4.20
C TYR A 216 13.33 0.32 -3.32
N THR A 217 12.45 1.19 -3.83
CA THR A 217 11.79 2.21 -3.02
C THR A 217 10.35 1.78 -2.80
N ILE A 218 9.98 1.48 -1.56
CA ILE A 218 8.64 1.06 -1.18
C ILE A 218 7.96 2.18 -0.40
N ARG A 219 6.77 2.61 -0.85
CA ARG A 219 5.99 3.66 -0.20
C ARG A 219 4.86 3.08 0.62
N LEU A 220 4.72 3.54 1.86
CA LEU A 220 3.50 3.43 2.64
C LEU A 220 2.70 4.73 2.54
N THR A 221 1.40 4.62 2.30
CA THR A 221 0.44 5.72 2.45
C THR A 221 -0.58 5.36 3.52
N VAL A 222 -0.82 6.26 4.46
CA VAL A 222 -1.79 6.07 5.55
C VAL A 222 -2.90 7.11 5.44
N ARG A 223 -4.11 6.78 5.91
CA ARG A 223 -5.24 7.73 5.96
C ARG A 223 -5.95 7.69 7.30
N ASP A 224 -6.46 8.83 7.75
CA ASP A 224 -7.32 8.95 8.92
C ASP A 224 -8.80 8.68 8.60
N ALA A 225 -9.72 8.95 9.53
CA ALA A 225 -11.16 8.75 9.33
C ALA A 225 -11.81 9.83 8.47
N GLN A 226 -11.15 10.98 8.36
CA GLN A 226 -11.56 12.17 7.61
C GLN A 226 -11.09 12.10 6.15
N GLY A 227 -10.18 11.18 5.84
CA GLY A 227 -9.62 10.96 4.51
C GLY A 227 -8.32 11.73 4.26
N ASN A 228 -7.79 12.45 5.25
CA ASN A 228 -6.47 13.04 5.16
C ASN A 228 -5.43 11.92 5.08
N PHE A 229 -4.28 12.23 4.49
CA PHE A 229 -3.26 11.22 4.22
C PHE A 229 -1.85 11.77 4.31
N ASP A 230 -0.92 10.87 4.57
CA ASP A 230 0.51 11.10 4.48
C ASP A 230 1.21 9.84 3.98
N SER A 231 2.45 10.00 3.53
CA SER A 231 3.26 8.92 2.98
C SER A 231 4.70 8.98 3.46
N CYS A 232 5.30 7.80 3.60
CA CYS A 232 6.74 7.64 3.85
C CYS A 232 7.31 6.56 2.93
N ASP A 233 8.62 6.66 2.66
CA ASP A 233 9.33 5.74 1.79
C ASP A 233 10.36 4.93 2.59
N VAL A 234 10.52 3.67 2.21
CA VAL A 234 11.54 2.73 2.69
C VAL A 234 12.46 2.40 1.53
N LEU A 235 13.76 2.67 1.70
CA LEU A 235 14.77 2.15 0.79
C LEU A 235 15.15 0.73 1.22
N ILE A 236 15.02 -0.23 0.30
CA ILE A 236 15.47 -1.60 0.49
C ILE A 236 16.62 -1.86 -0.47
N THR A 237 17.81 -2.09 0.08
CA THR A 237 18.99 -2.49 -0.68
C THR A 237 19.07 -4.02 -0.68
N VAL A 238 19.06 -4.61 -1.87
CA VAL A 238 19.30 -6.04 -2.07
C VAL A 238 20.71 -6.18 -2.63
N PRO A 239 21.72 -6.40 -1.79
CA PRO A 239 23.09 -6.52 -2.24
C PRO A 239 23.22 -7.78 -3.09
N THR A 240 24.15 -7.72 -4.04
CA THR A 240 24.61 -8.92 -4.73
C THR A 240 25.30 -9.83 -3.72
N SER A 241 24.80 -11.05 -3.58
CA SER A 241 25.47 -12.09 -2.78
C SER A 241 26.44 -12.92 -3.60
N GLU A 242 26.42 -12.72 -4.91
CA GLU A 242 27.12 -13.50 -5.91
C GLU A 242 28.58 -13.06 -5.99
N GLY A 243 29.50 -14.03 -5.98
CA GLY A 243 30.92 -13.73 -6.17
C GLY A 243 31.25 -13.34 -7.61
N LEU A 244 30.48 -13.84 -8.60
CA LEU A 244 30.51 -13.41 -9.99
C LEU A 244 29.08 -13.19 -10.48
N ARG A 245 28.80 -12.03 -11.05
CA ARG A 245 27.57 -11.73 -11.79
C ARG A 245 27.93 -11.14 -13.14
N VAL A 246 27.30 -11.62 -14.20
CA VAL A 246 27.42 -11.07 -15.55
C VAL A 246 26.05 -10.69 -16.03
N GLU A 247 25.88 -9.44 -16.43
CA GLU A 247 24.62 -8.89 -16.94
C GLU A 247 24.84 -8.42 -18.37
N ILE A 248 23.89 -8.73 -19.24
CA ILE A 248 23.85 -8.21 -20.61
C ILE A 248 22.60 -7.39 -20.85
N TYR A 249 22.75 -6.36 -21.67
CA TYR A 249 21.66 -5.56 -22.24
C TYR A 249 21.91 -5.48 -23.73
N TRP A 250 20.86 -5.37 -24.54
CA TRP A 250 21.03 -5.20 -25.97
C TRP A 250 20.03 -4.23 -26.56
N ASN A 251 20.52 -3.45 -27.52
CA ASN A 251 19.84 -2.29 -28.07
C ASN A 251 19.50 -1.26 -26.95
N ASP A 252 19.30 0.01 -27.32
CA ASP A 252 19.11 1.05 -26.32
C ASP A 252 17.72 0.88 -25.64
N PRO A 253 17.65 0.65 -24.31
CA PRO A 253 16.38 0.43 -23.60
C PRO A 253 15.45 1.66 -23.60
N ASP A 254 15.97 2.85 -23.92
CA ASP A 254 15.20 4.08 -24.10
C ASP A 254 14.75 4.31 -25.56
N ARG A 255 15.05 3.37 -26.48
CA ARG A 255 14.69 3.50 -27.90
C ARG A 255 13.21 3.19 -28.10
N SER A 256 12.39 4.24 -28.08
CA SER A 256 10.99 4.14 -28.50
C SER A 256 10.90 3.68 -29.97
N CYS A 257 10.41 2.47 -30.21
CA CYS A 257 9.89 2.09 -31.52
C CYS A 257 8.63 2.91 -31.84
N ALA A 258 8.43 3.20 -33.13
CA ALA A 258 7.27 3.95 -33.58
C ALA A 258 6.02 3.06 -33.51
N ASP A 259 5.17 3.35 -32.52
CA ASP A 259 3.78 2.93 -32.37
C ASP A 259 3.09 2.65 -33.73
N ASP A 260 2.78 1.39 -34.00
CA ASP A 260 1.79 0.99 -34.99
C ASP A 260 0.57 0.31 -34.35
N ASP A 261 -0.21 1.12 -33.63
CA ASP A 261 -1.68 1.23 -33.76
C ASP A 261 -2.40 -0.08 -34.19
N TRP A 262 -2.38 -1.09 -33.33
CA TRP A 262 -3.34 -2.20 -33.38
C TRP A 262 -4.02 -2.37 -32.02
N GLU A 263 -5.33 -2.14 -32.00
CA GLU A 263 -6.18 -2.26 -30.82
C GLU A 263 -6.01 -3.62 -30.11
N GLY A 264 -5.23 -3.63 -29.02
CA GLY A 264 -5.24 -4.68 -28.01
C GLY A 264 -4.05 -5.64 -27.98
N GLY A 265 -2.96 -5.38 -28.70
CA GLY A 265 -1.68 -6.08 -28.56
C GLY A 265 -0.65 -5.22 -27.83
N PHE A 266 0.25 -5.84 -27.06
CA PHE A 266 1.48 -5.18 -26.60
C PHE A 266 2.28 -4.71 -27.84
N PRO A 267 3.08 -3.62 -27.78
CA PRO A 267 3.85 -3.16 -28.94
C PRO A 267 4.74 -4.27 -29.52
N GLU A 268 4.52 -4.67 -30.78
CA GLU A 268 5.31 -5.69 -31.52
C GLU A 268 6.62 -5.11 -32.06
N CYS A 269 7.47 -4.56 -31.19
CA CYS A 269 8.75 -4.00 -31.65
C CYS A 269 9.97 -4.43 -30.88
N ASP A 270 9.91 -5.59 -30.21
CA ASP A 270 11.11 -6.21 -29.67
C ASP A 270 10.95 -7.70 -29.36
N ASP A 271 11.07 -8.53 -30.39
CA ASP A 271 11.12 -10.01 -30.26
C ASP A 271 12.57 -10.52 -30.39
N SER A 272 13.56 -9.69 -30.09
CA SER A 272 14.97 -10.07 -30.19
C SER A 272 15.40 -10.93 -29.00
N ASP A 273 16.08 -12.03 -29.30
CA ASP A 273 16.50 -13.04 -28.31
C ASP A 273 18.01 -13.17 -28.33
N VAL A 274 18.65 -12.72 -27.25
CA VAL A 274 20.09 -12.75 -27.03
C VAL A 274 20.33 -13.56 -25.77
N ASP A 275 21.14 -14.61 -25.88
CA ASP A 275 21.49 -15.50 -24.77
C ASP A 275 22.87 -15.17 -24.19
N LEU A 276 22.97 -15.17 -22.87
CA LEU A 276 24.22 -15.15 -22.11
C LEU A 276 24.72 -16.58 -21.94
N HIS A 277 26.01 -16.76 -22.21
CA HIS A 277 26.70 -18.03 -22.08
C HIS A 277 27.86 -17.91 -21.08
N MET A 278 28.01 -18.93 -20.23
CA MET A 278 29.16 -19.05 -19.33
C MET A 278 29.69 -20.48 -19.36
N ILE A 279 31.01 -20.62 -19.47
CA ILE A 279 31.73 -21.89 -19.26
C ILE A 279 32.87 -21.69 -18.28
N ASN A 280 33.29 -22.74 -17.59
CA ASN A 280 34.54 -22.74 -16.82
C ASN A 280 35.67 -23.47 -17.58
N THR A 281 36.84 -23.60 -16.95
CA THR A 281 37.98 -24.31 -17.55
C THR A 281 37.72 -25.79 -17.83
N ALA A 282 36.78 -26.43 -17.11
CA ALA A 282 36.44 -27.84 -17.29
C ALA A 282 35.46 -28.08 -18.45
N ALA A 283 34.47 -27.19 -18.63
CA ALA A 283 33.49 -27.26 -19.70
C ALA A 283 34.12 -27.03 -21.08
N ALA A 284 35.01 -26.02 -21.19
CA ALA A 284 35.88 -25.68 -22.34
C ALA A 284 35.24 -25.59 -23.74
N THR A 285 33.95 -25.91 -23.90
CA THR A 285 33.24 -26.03 -25.18
C THR A 285 31.85 -25.42 -25.04
N TRP A 286 31.59 -24.39 -25.84
CA TRP A 286 30.27 -23.77 -26.00
C TRP A 286 29.23 -24.73 -26.54
N PHE A 287 27.97 -24.47 -26.24
CA PHE A 287 26.80 -25.23 -26.69
C PHE A 287 26.87 -26.72 -26.30
N SER A 288 27.49 -26.99 -25.15
CA SER A 288 27.56 -28.33 -24.56
C SER A 288 26.68 -28.42 -23.31
N ASP A 289 26.47 -29.62 -22.79
CA ASP A 289 25.73 -29.81 -21.52
C ASP A 289 26.40 -29.10 -20.32
N ALA A 290 27.65 -28.65 -20.47
CA ALA A 290 28.39 -27.91 -19.46
C ALA A 290 28.48 -26.40 -19.78
N ASP A 291 27.86 -25.91 -20.84
CA ASP A 291 27.67 -24.48 -21.08
C ASP A 291 26.43 -24.03 -20.31
N CYS A 292 26.51 -22.97 -19.51
CA CYS A 292 25.33 -22.42 -18.85
C CYS A 292 24.73 -21.34 -19.75
N TYR A 293 23.49 -21.58 -20.18
CA TYR A 293 22.69 -20.70 -21.05
C TYR A 293 21.18 -20.97 -20.84
N PHE A 294 20.31 -20.30 -21.60
CA PHE A 294 18.83 -20.29 -21.48
C PHE A 294 18.17 -21.64 -21.14
N SER A 295 18.73 -22.76 -21.61
CA SER A 295 18.05 -24.06 -21.54
C SER A 295 18.38 -24.92 -20.32
N ASN A 296 19.56 -24.76 -19.71
CA ASN A 296 20.14 -25.82 -18.87
C ASN A 296 20.68 -25.38 -17.51
N CYS A 297 20.71 -24.08 -17.22
CA CYS A 297 21.13 -23.55 -15.91
C CYS A 297 20.14 -22.55 -15.29
N LYS A 298 18.86 -22.57 -15.71
CA LYS A 298 17.78 -21.84 -15.02
C LYS A 298 17.68 -22.30 -13.57
N ARG A 299 17.45 -21.37 -12.63
CA ARG A 299 17.42 -21.68 -11.19
C ARG A 299 16.45 -22.80 -10.79
N ASP A 300 15.29 -22.88 -11.45
CA ASP A 300 14.28 -23.92 -11.22
C ASP A 300 14.52 -25.23 -12.02
N PHE A 301 15.48 -25.22 -12.95
CA PHE A 301 15.84 -26.34 -13.82
C PHE A 301 17.36 -26.37 -14.07
N HIS A 302 18.11 -26.58 -12.98
CA HIS A 302 19.57 -26.58 -12.98
C HIS A 302 20.12 -27.97 -13.35
N SER A 303 20.82 -28.08 -14.49
CA SER A 303 21.46 -29.33 -14.93
C SER A 303 22.96 -29.23 -15.17
N VAL A 304 23.53 -28.02 -15.16
CA VAL A 304 24.98 -27.78 -15.21
C VAL A 304 25.60 -28.07 -13.84
N SER A 305 26.74 -28.76 -13.83
CA SER A 305 27.57 -28.88 -12.63
C SER A 305 29.04 -29.00 -13.03
N TRP A 306 29.85 -28.08 -12.53
CA TRP A 306 31.21 -27.84 -13.02
C TRP A 306 32.29 -28.48 -12.18
N ASN A 307 32.02 -28.80 -10.90
CA ASN A 307 32.95 -29.54 -10.07
C ASN A 307 32.25 -30.36 -8.95
N ALA A 308 32.97 -30.68 -7.87
CA ALA A 308 32.53 -31.58 -6.81
C ALA A 308 32.09 -30.86 -5.51
N ALA A 309 32.09 -29.53 -5.45
CA ALA A 309 31.97 -28.75 -4.22
C ALA A 309 30.61 -28.06 -4.01
N GLY A 310 29.50 -28.78 -4.17
CA GLY A 310 28.15 -28.25 -3.89
C GLY A 310 27.62 -27.38 -5.02
N GLU A 311 26.42 -26.81 -4.87
CA GLU A 311 25.77 -25.98 -5.92
C GLU A 311 26.28 -24.52 -5.92
N ALA A 312 27.18 -24.14 -5.01
CA ALA A 312 27.55 -22.74 -4.79
C ALA A 312 28.53 -22.20 -5.84
N ASP A 313 29.31 -23.06 -6.49
CA ASP A 313 30.23 -22.70 -7.59
C ASP A 313 29.69 -23.09 -8.96
N ASP A 314 28.48 -23.65 -9.01
CA ASP A 314 27.74 -23.92 -10.23
C ASP A 314 27.01 -22.63 -10.67
N PRO A 315 27.01 -22.33 -11.98
CA PRO A 315 26.38 -21.13 -12.52
C PRO A 315 24.87 -21.28 -12.53
N PHE A 316 24.14 -20.19 -12.36
CA PHE A 316 22.71 -20.18 -12.59
C PHE A 316 22.26 -18.90 -13.29
N LEU A 317 21.28 -19.06 -14.17
CA LEU A 317 20.56 -18.01 -14.86
C LEU A 317 19.40 -17.56 -13.97
N ASP A 318 19.43 -16.31 -13.49
CA ASP A 318 18.39 -15.72 -12.65
C ASP A 318 17.32 -14.97 -13.45
N ILE A 319 17.71 -14.26 -14.50
CA ILE A 319 16.79 -13.67 -15.48
C ILE A 319 17.14 -14.24 -16.85
N ASP A 320 16.14 -14.86 -17.47
CA ASP A 320 16.14 -15.34 -18.85
C ASP A 320 15.19 -14.43 -19.63
N ASP A 321 15.73 -13.34 -20.19
CA ASP A 321 14.96 -12.43 -21.03
C ASP A 321 15.00 -12.95 -22.47
N VAL A 322 13.86 -13.45 -22.93
CA VAL A 322 13.70 -14.08 -24.26
C VAL A 322 13.00 -13.16 -25.27
N GLU A 323 12.53 -12.00 -24.81
CA GLU A 323 11.73 -11.04 -25.58
C GLU A 323 12.00 -9.63 -25.00
N GLY A 324 13.01 -8.90 -25.51
CA GLY A 324 13.31 -7.58 -24.97
C GLY A 324 14.69 -7.02 -25.27
N HIS A 325 15.19 -6.15 -24.37
CA HIS A 325 16.51 -5.50 -24.40
C HIS A 325 17.42 -5.93 -23.23
N GLY A 326 17.03 -6.99 -22.52
CA GLY A 326 17.61 -7.43 -21.26
C GLY A 326 17.09 -6.66 -20.04
N PRO A 327 17.62 -6.91 -18.83
CA PRO A 327 18.83 -7.69 -18.60
C PRO A 327 18.60 -9.20 -18.65
N GLU A 328 19.55 -9.90 -19.25
CA GLU A 328 19.77 -11.33 -18.97
C GLU A 328 21.05 -11.46 -18.14
N ASN A 329 21.07 -12.38 -17.18
CA ASN A 329 22.18 -12.49 -16.25
C ASN A 329 22.45 -13.91 -15.74
N ILE A 330 23.75 -14.23 -15.65
CA ILE A 330 24.27 -15.48 -15.07
C ILE A 330 25.11 -15.13 -13.86
N ASN A 331 24.87 -15.88 -12.79
CA ASN A 331 25.52 -15.73 -11.50
C ASN A 331 26.28 -16.99 -11.07
N VAL A 332 27.33 -16.78 -10.28
CA VAL A 332 28.01 -17.81 -9.50
C VAL A 332 28.16 -17.30 -8.07
N ASP A 333 27.51 -17.98 -7.11
CA ASP A 333 27.48 -17.54 -5.70
C ASP A 333 28.89 -17.49 -5.09
N GLN A 334 29.69 -18.54 -5.31
CA GLN A 334 31.04 -18.70 -4.78
C GLN A 334 32.00 -19.19 -5.87
N PRO A 335 32.56 -18.29 -6.70
CA PRO A 335 33.53 -18.64 -7.71
C PRO A 335 34.70 -19.43 -7.13
N ALA A 336 35.05 -20.55 -7.77
CA ALA A 336 36.10 -21.43 -7.28
C ALA A 336 37.48 -20.75 -7.35
N ALA A 337 38.27 -20.90 -6.29
CA ALA A 337 39.60 -20.28 -6.24
C ALA A 337 40.56 -20.93 -7.26
N GLY A 338 41.18 -20.11 -8.09
CA GLY A 338 42.03 -20.48 -9.21
C GLY A 338 41.27 -20.83 -10.49
N GLU A 339 39.95 -20.64 -10.52
CA GLU A 339 39.09 -20.95 -11.66
C GLU A 339 38.98 -19.75 -12.61
N THR A 340 38.76 -20.05 -13.89
CA THR A 340 38.48 -19.05 -14.93
C THR A 340 37.13 -19.34 -15.56
N TYR A 341 36.28 -18.32 -15.57
CA TYR A 341 34.96 -18.33 -16.19
C TYR A 341 35.02 -17.55 -17.49
N THR A 342 34.76 -18.20 -18.62
CA THR A 342 34.68 -17.54 -19.92
C THR A 342 33.25 -17.13 -20.22
N ILE A 343 33.09 -15.89 -20.64
CA ILE A 343 31.80 -15.26 -20.95
C ILE A 343 31.59 -15.20 -22.46
N GLY A 344 30.40 -15.58 -22.91
CA GLY A 344 29.96 -15.49 -24.30
C GLY A 344 28.57 -14.88 -24.41
N VAL A 345 28.26 -14.26 -25.53
CA VAL A 345 26.92 -13.76 -25.87
C VAL A 345 26.53 -14.29 -27.23
N HIS A 346 25.33 -14.84 -27.36
CA HIS A 346 24.81 -15.43 -28.58
C HIS A 346 23.56 -14.68 -29.02
N TYR A 347 23.58 -14.08 -30.22
CA TYR A 347 22.36 -13.53 -30.80
C TYR A 347 21.57 -14.66 -31.46
N TRP A 348 20.67 -15.29 -30.71
CA TRP A 348 19.95 -16.50 -31.15
C TRP A 348 18.84 -16.20 -32.15
N SER A 349 18.01 -15.19 -31.90
CA SER A 349 16.91 -14.85 -32.81
C SER A 349 16.84 -13.35 -33.05
N PRO A 350 16.96 -12.91 -34.31
CA PRO A 350 16.67 -11.53 -34.63
C PRO A 350 15.15 -11.29 -34.62
N ASP A 351 14.77 -10.09 -34.20
CA ASP A 351 13.46 -9.56 -34.54
C ASP A 351 13.28 -9.60 -36.08
N SER A 352 12.07 -9.94 -36.51
CA SER A 352 11.67 -9.90 -37.91
C SER A 352 11.79 -8.52 -38.58
N TRP A 353 11.95 -7.42 -37.82
CA TRP A 353 12.00 -6.04 -38.29
C TRP A 353 13.34 -5.33 -38.10
N GLU A 354 14.06 -5.56 -37.00
CA GLU A 354 15.39 -4.97 -36.76
C GLU A 354 16.53 -5.80 -37.40
N GLY A 355 17.58 -5.09 -37.84
CA GLY A 355 18.86 -5.73 -38.14
C GLY A 355 19.54 -6.22 -36.85
N GLY A 356 20.85 -6.50 -36.89
CA GLY A 356 21.60 -6.98 -35.73
C GLY A 356 21.48 -6.20 -34.42
N ALA A 357 21.84 -6.84 -33.30
CA ALA A 357 21.74 -6.30 -31.95
C ALA A 357 23.02 -5.57 -31.49
N GLU A 358 22.91 -4.48 -30.71
CA GLU A 358 24.05 -3.81 -30.07
C GLU A 358 24.14 -4.17 -28.58
N ILE A 359 25.12 -5.01 -28.21
CA ILE A 359 25.22 -5.61 -26.87
C ILE A 359 26.11 -4.78 -25.93
N LEU A 360 25.62 -4.51 -24.72
CA LEU A 360 26.39 -4.04 -23.57
C LEU A 360 26.53 -5.18 -22.56
N VAL A 361 27.74 -5.41 -22.03
CA VAL A 361 28.00 -6.43 -20.99
C VAL A 361 28.61 -5.77 -19.76
N LYS A 362 28.11 -6.11 -18.58
CA LYS A 362 28.64 -5.68 -17.29
C LYS A 362 29.08 -6.90 -16.48
N ILE A 363 30.29 -6.85 -15.94
CA ILE A 363 30.85 -7.91 -15.10
C ILE A 363 31.07 -7.38 -13.69
N TYR A 364 30.54 -8.09 -12.70
CA TYR A 364 30.66 -7.80 -11.29
C TYR A 364 31.40 -8.95 -10.61
N CYS A 365 32.30 -8.62 -9.70
CA CYS A 365 33.04 -9.60 -8.90
C CYS A 365 32.76 -9.38 -7.42
N GLY A 366 31.50 -9.60 -7.04
CA GLY A 366 30.91 -9.14 -5.80
C GLY A 366 30.70 -7.62 -5.75
N GLY A 367 29.80 -7.18 -4.86
CA GLY A 367 29.47 -5.77 -4.67
C GLY A 367 28.60 -5.18 -5.78
N ASP A 368 28.23 -3.91 -5.63
CA ASP A 368 27.16 -3.29 -6.41
C ASP A 368 27.64 -2.58 -7.70
N LEU A 369 28.96 -2.46 -7.91
CA LEU A 369 29.54 -1.80 -9.08
C LEU A 369 30.27 -2.79 -9.99
N PRO A 370 30.14 -2.66 -11.32
CA PRO A 370 30.83 -3.54 -12.24
C PRO A 370 32.34 -3.28 -12.17
N VAL A 371 33.12 -4.37 -12.17
CA VAL A 371 34.58 -4.31 -12.27
C VAL A 371 35.03 -4.07 -13.71
N ASP A 372 34.18 -4.41 -14.69
CA ASP A 372 34.39 -4.10 -16.09
C ASP A 372 33.08 -4.00 -16.88
N GLU A 373 33.13 -3.23 -17.97
CA GLU A 373 32.00 -3.04 -18.89
C GLU A 373 32.49 -3.10 -20.34
N PHE A 374 31.75 -3.79 -21.21
CA PHE A 374 32.05 -3.99 -22.62
C PHE A 374 30.93 -3.49 -23.52
N GLY A 375 31.30 -2.93 -24.67
CA GLY A 375 30.36 -2.50 -25.70
C GLY A 375 30.00 -1.01 -25.71
N PRO A 376 28.97 -0.61 -26.49
CA PRO A 376 28.11 -1.49 -27.30
C PRO A 376 28.88 -2.24 -28.41
N VAL A 377 28.54 -3.52 -28.62
CA VAL A 377 29.11 -4.38 -29.66
C VAL A 377 27.99 -4.90 -30.57
N ALA A 378 28.07 -4.60 -31.87
CA ALA A 378 27.06 -5.03 -32.84
C ALA A 378 27.21 -6.50 -33.25
N LEU A 379 26.17 -7.31 -33.07
CA LEU A 379 25.98 -8.67 -33.59
C LEU A 379 25.02 -8.61 -34.79
N PRO A 380 25.54 -8.44 -36.03
CA PRO A 380 24.74 -8.10 -37.21
C PRO A 380 23.74 -9.18 -37.67
N GLU A 381 24.00 -10.46 -37.41
CA GLU A 381 23.27 -11.59 -38.00
C GLU A 381 22.85 -12.61 -36.93
N GLN A 382 21.76 -13.34 -37.21
CA GLN A 382 21.34 -14.50 -36.42
C GLN A 382 22.51 -15.48 -36.24
N ASP A 383 22.62 -16.06 -35.05
CA ASP A 383 23.67 -16.97 -34.61
C ASP A 383 25.06 -16.35 -34.49
N ASP A 384 25.18 -15.02 -34.55
CA ASP A 384 26.44 -14.36 -34.20
C ASP A 384 26.77 -14.60 -32.73
N PHE A 385 27.98 -15.08 -32.49
CA PHE A 385 28.50 -15.37 -31.16
C PHE A 385 29.70 -14.48 -30.85
N TRP A 386 29.66 -13.81 -29.71
CA TRP A 386 30.74 -12.97 -29.21
C TRP A 386 31.30 -13.52 -27.90
N ARG A 387 32.55 -13.96 -27.95
CA ARG A 387 33.35 -14.27 -26.75
C ARG A 387 33.84 -12.98 -26.12
N VAL A 388 33.38 -12.66 -24.92
CA VAL A 388 33.53 -11.34 -24.28
C VAL A 388 34.83 -11.24 -23.50
N ALA A 389 34.97 -12.05 -22.45
CA ALA A 389 36.08 -11.98 -21.50
C ALA A 389 36.31 -13.32 -20.79
N ASP A 390 37.51 -13.49 -20.26
CA ASP A 390 37.83 -14.49 -19.24
C ASP A 390 37.87 -13.81 -17.87
N VAL A 391 37.15 -14.35 -16.89
CA VAL A 391 37.09 -13.85 -15.52
C VAL A 391 37.76 -14.87 -14.60
N THR A 392 38.93 -14.51 -14.08
CA THR A 392 39.74 -15.39 -13.22
C THR A 392 39.66 -14.96 -11.77
N PHE A 393 39.38 -15.90 -10.87
CA PHE A 393 39.41 -15.68 -9.43
C PHE A 393 40.67 -16.33 -8.85
N ASP A 394 41.64 -15.54 -8.39
CA ASP A 394 42.87 -16.07 -7.79
C ASP A 394 43.18 -15.41 -6.43
N ALA A 395 44.39 -15.64 -5.90
CA ALA A 395 44.80 -15.07 -4.62
C ALA A 395 44.87 -13.52 -4.61
N GLY A 396 44.94 -12.90 -5.79
CA GLY A 396 44.90 -11.45 -6.03
C GLY A 396 43.49 -10.88 -6.15
N GLY A 397 42.46 -11.72 -6.24
CA GLY A 397 41.05 -11.32 -6.38
C GLY A 397 40.48 -11.73 -7.72
N CYS A 398 39.50 -10.97 -8.21
CA CYS A 398 38.93 -11.15 -9.54
C CYS A 398 39.69 -10.31 -10.57
N HIS A 399 39.97 -10.94 -11.71
CA HIS A 399 40.65 -10.36 -12.86
C HIS A 399 39.83 -10.62 -14.12
N VAL A 400 39.54 -9.56 -14.88
CA VAL A 400 38.81 -9.64 -16.15
C VAL A 400 39.78 -9.39 -17.29
N ASP A 401 39.91 -10.38 -18.16
CA ASP A 401 40.75 -10.35 -19.36
C ASP A 401 39.87 -10.29 -20.62
N ALA A 402 39.88 -9.13 -21.28
CA ALA A 402 39.11 -8.88 -22.51
C ALA A 402 39.58 -9.74 -23.69
N ILE A 403 38.63 -10.25 -24.48
CA ILE A 403 38.91 -11.08 -25.66
C ILE A 403 38.49 -10.32 -26.93
N ASP A 404 39.34 -10.38 -27.95
CA ASP A 404 39.08 -9.77 -29.25
C ASP A 404 38.10 -10.62 -30.10
N ARG A 405 37.60 -10.03 -31.18
CA ARG A 405 36.69 -10.71 -32.11
C ARG A 405 37.30 -11.89 -32.87
N ASN A 406 38.61 -12.10 -32.79
CA ASN A 406 39.29 -13.27 -33.35
C ASN A 406 39.51 -14.37 -32.30
N GLY A 407 39.00 -14.19 -31.07
CA GLY A 407 39.17 -15.11 -29.96
C GLY A 407 40.56 -15.04 -29.30
N GLN A 408 41.33 -13.97 -29.54
CA GLN A 408 42.62 -13.73 -28.89
C GLN A 408 42.47 -12.76 -27.71
N GLU A 409 43.16 -13.04 -26.60
CA GLU A 409 43.28 -12.07 -25.51
C GLU A 409 43.90 -10.76 -26.00
N LEU A 410 43.32 -9.64 -25.58
CA LEU A 410 43.81 -8.33 -25.95
C LEU A 410 44.99 -7.92 -25.09
N THR A 411 46.12 -7.67 -25.76
CA THR A 411 47.28 -7.01 -25.15
C THR A 411 47.02 -5.56 -24.75
N ASP A 412 46.01 -4.92 -25.37
CA ASP A 412 45.48 -3.60 -25.01
C ASP A 412 43.99 -3.71 -24.69
N GLN A 413 43.71 -3.79 -23.39
CA GLN A 413 42.38 -4.01 -22.83
C GLN A 413 41.44 -2.81 -23.00
N THR A 414 41.93 -1.65 -23.48
CA THR A 414 41.08 -0.44 -23.65
C THR A 414 40.25 -0.43 -24.93
N ALA A 415 40.51 -1.30 -25.91
CA ALA A 415 39.87 -1.22 -27.23
C ALA A 415 38.40 -1.72 -27.30
N VAL A 416 37.92 -2.46 -26.29
CA VAL A 416 36.56 -3.06 -26.27
C VAL A 416 35.75 -2.65 -25.05
N ARG A 417 36.37 -1.95 -24.10
CA ARG A 417 35.71 -1.47 -22.89
C ARG A 417 34.86 -0.24 -23.21
N ALA A 418 33.68 -0.17 -22.63
CA ALA A 418 32.85 1.04 -22.69
C ALA A 418 33.65 2.22 -22.09
N GLY A 419 33.54 3.41 -22.68
CA GLY A 419 34.34 4.57 -22.31
C GLY A 419 34.23 4.90 -20.82
N ARG A 420 35.33 4.70 -20.07
CA ARG A 420 35.44 5.05 -18.64
C ARG A 420 35.54 6.56 -18.39
#